data_AF-A0AA41L5L9-F1
#
_entry.id   AF-A0AA41L5L9-F1
#
_cell.length_a   1.000
_cell.length_b   1.000
_cell.length_c   1.000
_cell.angle_alpha   90.00
_cell.angle_beta   90.00
_cell.angle_gamma   90.00
#
_symmetry.space_group_name_H-M   'P 1'
#
loop_
_entity.id
_entity.type
_entity.pdbx_description
1 polymer ?
#
loop_
_entity_poly.entity_id
_entity_poly.type
_entity_poly.pdbx_seq_one_letter_code
_entity_poly.pdbx_strand_id
1 'polypeptide(L)'
;MEDHTSSVSDNLSALREVVNIQIPATSARWEIFGTPEYKGSVPGPTDFTTLIAELQPADGAWFASQKETADASFVAPEAARPWLSEPFHRLLAEHKNTTADLSALRDCRRYATTLKQSGSPVQGFVSGGDRHLLLYVTLSSPQ
;
A
#
# COMPACT_ATOMS: atom_id res chain seq x y z
N MET A 1 -22.81 -13.96 -5.77
CA MET A 1 -21.70 -14.75 -5.23
C MET A 1 -20.46 -14.22 -5.93
N GLU A 2 -19.58 -13.44 -5.33
CA GLU A 2 -19.28 -13.12 -3.93
C GLU A 2 -19.09 -11.60 -3.81
N ASP A 3 -19.74 -11.00 -2.83
CA ASP A 3 -19.56 -9.59 -2.45
C ASP A 3 -18.15 -9.48 -1.85
N HIS A 4 -17.14 -9.19 -2.67
CA HIS A 4 -15.79 -8.89 -2.21
C HIS A 4 -15.78 -7.48 -1.65
N THR A 5 -16.51 -7.28 -0.54
CA THR A 5 -16.31 -6.11 0.31
C THR A 5 -14.90 -6.25 0.85
N SER A 6 -13.96 -5.55 0.22
CA SER A 6 -12.59 -5.32 0.67
C SER A 6 -12.59 -5.02 2.17
N SER A 7 -12.41 -6.06 2.96
CA SER A 7 -12.47 -5.96 4.41
C SER A 7 -11.05 -5.85 4.92
N VAL A 8 -10.79 -4.82 5.73
CA VAL A 8 -9.53 -4.68 6.44
C VAL A 8 -9.21 -5.96 7.21
N SER A 9 -7.96 -6.40 7.16
CA SER A 9 -7.48 -7.65 7.73
C SER A 9 -6.24 -7.40 8.58
N ASP A 10 -6.17 -8.03 9.75
CA ASP A 10 -4.98 -8.02 10.61
C ASP A 10 -4.08 -9.27 10.39
N ASN A 11 -4.41 -10.11 9.40
CA ASN A 11 -3.70 -11.36 9.15
C ASN A 11 -2.47 -11.12 8.26
N LEU A 12 -1.30 -10.97 8.90
CA LEU A 12 -0.02 -10.82 8.21
C LEU A 12 0.35 -12.02 7.32
N SER A 13 -0.02 -13.25 7.70
CA SER A 13 0.24 -14.42 6.85
C SER A 13 -0.57 -14.35 5.57
N ALA A 14 -1.84 -13.94 5.63
CA ALA A 14 -2.67 -13.74 4.45
C ALA A 14 -2.11 -12.63 3.54
N LEU A 15 -1.58 -11.55 4.12
CA LEU A 15 -0.91 -10.50 3.35
C LEU A 15 0.30 -11.05 2.56
N ARG A 16 1.09 -11.93 3.18
CA ARG A 16 2.25 -12.59 2.55
C ARG A 16 1.87 -13.60 1.47
N GLU A 17 0.63 -14.05 1.43
CA GLU A 17 0.09 -14.88 0.35
C GLU A 17 -0.41 -14.05 -0.86
N VAL A 18 -0.59 -12.73 -0.71
CA VAL A 18 -0.92 -11.83 -1.82
C VAL A 18 0.34 -11.34 -2.52
N VAL A 19 1.28 -10.80 -1.74
CA VAL A 19 2.51 -10.16 -2.21
C VAL A 19 3.72 -10.71 -1.49
N ASN A 20 4.86 -10.78 -2.19
CA ASN A 20 6.10 -11.24 -1.61
C ASN A 20 6.72 -10.17 -0.68
N ILE A 21 6.21 -10.07 0.55
CA ILE A 21 6.67 -9.07 1.51
C ILE A 21 8.06 -9.42 2.03
N GLN A 22 9.03 -8.57 1.70
CA GLN A 22 10.41 -8.65 2.19
C GLN A 22 10.62 -7.87 3.50
N ILE A 23 9.60 -7.15 3.96
CA ILE A 23 9.61 -6.36 5.18
C ILE A 23 9.49 -7.30 6.40
N PRO A 24 10.48 -7.33 7.31
CA PRO A 24 10.36 -8.08 8.55
C PRO A 24 9.37 -7.35 9.46
N ALA A 25 8.12 -7.84 9.49
CA ALA A 25 7.04 -7.31 10.32
C ALA A 25 6.52 -8.37 11.30
N THR A 26 6.10 -7.94 12.48
CA THR A 26 5.49 -8.79 13.52
C THR A 26 3.96 -8.80 13.43
N SER A 27 3.36 -7.70 12.99
CA SER A 27 1.93 -7.59 12.70
C SER A 27 1.70 -6.66 11.51
N ALA A 28 0.50 -6.76 10.93
CA ALA A 28 0.06 -5.93 9.83
C ALA A 28 -1.44 -5.73 9.92
N ARG A 29 -1.91 -4.52 9.61
CA ARG A 29 -3.30 -4.23 9.28
C ARG A 29 -3.36 -3.76 7.84
N TRP A 30 -4.16 -4.39 7.00
CA TRP A 30 -4.09 -4.19 5.55
C TRP A 30 -5.42 -4.35 4.85
N GLU A 31 -5.50 -3.78 3.65
CA GLU A 31 -6.68 -3.81 2.80
C GLU A 31 -6.25 -3.73 1.34
N ILE A 32 -6.99 -4.39 0.45
CA ILE A 32 -6.89 -4.20 -1.01
C ILE A 32 -8.16 -3.54 -1.47
N PHE A 33 -8.07 -2.46 -2.22
CA PHE A 33 -9.24 -1.74 -2.72
C PHE A 33 -9.07 -1.32 -4.17
N GLY A 34 -10.21 -1.22 -4.86
CA GLY A 34 -10.31 -0.67 -6.21
C GLY A 34 -10.62 0.83 -6.17
N THR A 35 -10.08 1.59 -7.12
CA THR A 35 -10.51 2.98 -7.38
C THR A 35 -10.90 3.16 -8.85
N PRO A 36 -12.08 3.75 -9.15
CA PRO A 36 -13.07 4.30 -8.22
C PRO A 36 -13.72 3.26 -7.29
N GLU A 37 -14.03 3.67 -6.06
CA GLU A 37 -14.56 2.75 -5.05
C GLU A 37 -15.99 2.33 -5.44
N TYR A 38 -16.16 1.02 -5.62
CA TYR A 38 -17.21 0.50 -6.46
C TYR A 38 -18.52 0.27 -5.67
N LYS A 39 -19.50 1.19 -5.76
CA LYS A 39 -20.80 1.08 -5.06
C LYS A 39 -21.97 0.47 -5.88
N GLY A 40 -21.68 -0.31 -6.94
CA GLY A 40 -22.65 -1.33 -7.42
C GLY A 40 -23.08 -1.41 -8.90
N SER A 41 -22.20 -1.36 -9.92
CA SER A 41 -22.57 -1.72 -11.33
C SER A 41 -21.47 -2.32 -12.28
N VAL A 42 -20.76 -3.42 -11.98
CA VAL A 42 -19.60 -3.96 -12.78
C VAL A 42 -18.32 -3.07 -12.80
N PRO A 43 -17.18 -3.51 -12.21
CA PRO A 43 -15.90 -2.80 -12.30
C PRO A 43 -15.44 -2.64 -13.75
N GLY A 44 -14.95 -1.45 -14.09
CA GLY A 44 -14.50 -1.12 -15.42
C GLY A 44 -13.04 -1.56 -15.64
N PRO A 45 -12.58 -1.72 -16.89
CA PRO A 45 -11.18 -2.06 -17.19
C PRO A 45 -10.19 -0.95 -16.78
N THR A 46 -10.67 0.14 -16.20
CA THR A 46 -9.91 1.34 -15.83
C THR A 46 -9.61 1.46 -14.34
N ASP A 47 -9.88 0.40 -13.57
CA ASP A 47 -9.83 0.45 -12.11
C ASP A 47 -8.40 0.22 -11.60
N PHE A 48 -7.91 1.13 -10.74
CA PHE A 48 -6.67 0.94 -10.00
C PHE A 48 -6.92 0.00 -8.82
N THR A 49 -6.21 -1.10 -8.73
CA THR A 49 -6.21 -1.95 -7.54
C THR A 49 -5.00 -1.61 -6.69
N THR A 50 -5.23 -1.20 -5.45
CA THR A 50 -4.18 -0.78 -4.52
C THR A 50 -4.22 -1.63 -3.26
N LEU A 51 -3.06 -2.10 -2.83
CA LEU A 51 -2.84 -2.68 -1.52
C LEU A 51 -2.27 -1.62 -0.60
N ILE A 52 -2.88 -1.46 0.56
CA ILE A 52 -2.37 -0.63 1.63
C ILE A 52 -2.23 -1.45 2.90
N ALA A 53 -1.11 -1.28 3.60
CA ALA A 53 -0.88 -1.93 4.87
C ALA A 53 -0.16 -1.00 5.84
N GLU A 54 -0.56 -1.02 7.10
CA GLU A 54 0.24 -0.51 8.22
C GLU A 54 0.90 -1.70 8.92
N LEU A 55 2.23 -1.71 8.93
CA LEU A 55 3.06 -2.79 9.43
C LEU A 55 3.71 -2.38 10.74
N GLN A 56 3.75 -3.30 11.70
CA GLN A 56 4.66 -3.19 12.84
C GLN A 56 5.99 -3.85 12.44
N PRO A 57 7.08 -3.08 12.19
CA PRO A 57 8.37 -3.66 11.88
C PRO A 57 8.90 -4.47 13.08
N ALA A 58 9.54 -5.60 12.80
CA ALA A 58 10.24 -6.39 13.80
C ALA A 58 11.51 -5.68 14.29
N ASP A 59 12.16 -4.93 13.40
CA ASP A 59 13.27 -4.04 13.69
C ASP A 59 13.26 -2.84 12.73
N GLY A 60 13.86 -1.72 13.15
CA GLY A 60 14.02 -0.53 12.30
C GLY A 60 15.18 -0.60 11.31
N ALA A 61 16.02 -1.64 11.38
CA ALA A 61 17.23 -1.75 10.57
C ALA A 61 16.88 -2.02 9.11
N TRP A 62 15.85 -2.82 8.84
CA TRP A 62 15.40 -3.06 7.47
C TRP A 62 15.04 -1.75 6.75
N PHE A 63 14.21 -0.90 7.37
CA PHE A 63 13.79 0.36 6.75
C PHE A 63 14.98 1.32 6.59
N ALA A 64 15.83 1.44 7.62
CA ALA A 64 17.03 2.26 7.57
C ALA A 64 18.04 1.79 6.50
N SER A 65 18.04 0.50 6.16
CA SER A 65 18.90 -0.05 5.10
C SER A 65 18.42 0.28 3.68
N GLN A 66 17.16 0.70 3.52
CA GLN A 66 16.61 1.09 2.22
C GLN A 66 17.17 2.46 1.81
N LYS A 67 17.93 2.48 0.73
CA LYS A 67 18.60 3.69 0.21
C LYS A 67 17.87 4.32 -0.96
N GLU A 68 17.00 3.58 -1.63
CA GLU A 68 16.25 4.07 -2.77
C GLU A 68 15.11 4.97 -2.28
N THR A 69 15.21 6.26 -2.59
CA THR A 69 14.12 7.21 -2.40
C THR A 69 12.92 6.78 -3.21
N ALA A 70 11.72 6.98 -2.67
CA ALA A 70 10.50 6.73 -3.43
C ALA A 70 10.45 7.62 -4.67
N ASP A 71 9.93 7.09 -5.77
CA ASP A 71 9.67 7.86 -7.00
C ASP A 71 8.27 8.48 -6.94
N ALA A 72 7.95 9.29 -7.95
CA ALA A 72 6.60 9.80 -8.15
C ALA A 72 5.58 8.64 -8.23
N SER A 73 4.57 8.68 -7.35
CA SER A 73 3.55 7.63 -7.25
C SER A 73 2.16 8.24 -7.21
N PHE A 74 1.21 7.63 -7.93
CA PHE A 74 -0.19 8.02 -7.86
C PHE A 74 -0.82 7.55 -6.54
N VAL A 75 -1.34 8.49 -5.77
CA VAL A 75 -2.04 8.22 -4.51
C VAL A 75 -3.54 8.18 -4.79
N ALA A 76 -4.11 6.99 -4.66
CA ALA A 76 -5.52 6.74 -4.94
C ALA A 76 -6.43 7.57 -4.00
N PRO A 77 -7.60 8.02 -4.47
CA PRO A 77 -8.47 8.90 -3.69
C PRO A 77 -8.90 8.32 -2.34
N GLU A 78 -9.06 7.00 -2.25
CA GLU A 78 -9.51 6.30 -1.04
C GLU A 78 -8.35 5.65 -0.27
N ALA A 79 -7.10 6.05 -0.56
CA ALA A 79 -5.92 5.53 0.12
C ALA A 79 -5.84 5.95 1.60
N ALA A 80 -6.36 7.11 1.97
CA ALA A 80 -6.39 7.60 3.34
C ALA A 80 -7.45 6.84 4.17
N ARG A 81 -7.17 5.57 4.47
CA ARG A 81 -8.09 4.70 5.21
C ARG A 81 -8.23 5.16 6.67
N PRO A 82 -9.44 5.16 7.25
CA PRO A 82 -9.69 5.66 8.61
C PRO A 82 -9.05 4.81 9.71
N TRP A 83 -8.61 3.59 9.39
CA TRP A 83 -7.93 2.71 10.34
C TRP A 83 -6.41 2.91 10.39
N LEU A 84 -5.85 3.69 9.47
CA LEU A 84 -4.43 4.06 9.50
C LEU A 84 -4.14 4.98 10.68
N SER A 85 -2.92 4.90 11.18
CA SER A 85 -2.39 5.91 12.09
C SER A 85 -2.43 7.31 11.46
N GLU A 86 -2.67 8.30 12.31
CA GLU A 86 -2.86 9.71 11.90
C GLU A 86 -1.77 10.25 10.95
N PRO A 87 -0.46 9.97 11.15
CA PRO A 87 0.56 10.45 10.23
C PRO A 87 0.40 9.91 8.81
N PHE A 88 0.07 8.62 8.68
CA PHE A 88 -0.11 7.96 7.38
C PHE A 88 -1.42 8.33 6.72
N HIS A 89 -2.51 8.42 7.51
CA HIS A 89 -3.78 8.92 7.02
C HIS A 89 -3.62 10.34 6.44
N ARG A 90 -2.96 11.24 7.18
CA ARG A 90 -2.72 12.61 6.73
C ARG A 90 -1.86 12.67 5.48
N LEU A 91 -0.75 11.91 5.45
CA LEU A 91 0.12 11.84 4.28
C LEU A 91 -0.66 11.47 3.01
N LEU A 92 -1.50 10.44 3.07
CA LEU A 92 -2.28 9.99 1.92
C LEU A 92 -3.42 10.95 1.58
N ALA A 93 -4.01 11.61 2.58
CA ALA A 93 -5.08 12.60 2.38
C ALA A 93 -4.56 13.88 1.72
N GLU A 94 -3.37 14.36 2.09
CA GLU A 94 -2.72 15.54 1.50
C GLU A 94 -2.40 15.33 0.01
N HIS A 95 -2.09 14.09 -0.37
CA HIS A 95 -1.77 13.71 -1.75
C HIS A 95 -2.93 13.01 -2.49
N LYS A 96 -4.15 13.06 -1.94
CA LYS A 96 -5.33 12.36 -2.48
C LYS A 96 -5.55 12.67 -3.97
N ASN A 97 -5.70 11.63 -4.79
CA ASN A 97 -6.01 11.73 -6.22
C ASN A 97 -4.96 12.54 -7.02
N THR A 98 -3.69 12.47 -6.60
CA THR A 98 -2.58 13.15 -7.27
C THR A 98 -1.39 12.23 -7.45
N THR A 99 -0.52 12.56 -8.40
CA THR A 99 0.82 11.96 -8.48
C THR A 99 1.74 12.74 -7.56
N ALA A 100 2.10 12.16 -6.42
CA ALA A 100 2.97 12.78 -5.44
C ALA A 100 4.42 12.41 -5.72
N ASP A 101 5.30 13.41 -5.73
CA ASP A 101 6.75 13.16 -5.72
C ASP A 101 7.18 12.79 -4.30
N LEU A 102 7.19 11.48 -4.04
CA LEU A 102 7.54 10.94 -2.73
C LEU A 102 9.05 11.02 -2.45
N SER A 103 9.88 11.36 -3.44
CA SER A 103 11.31 11.57 -3.23
C SER A 103 11.59 12.78 -2.34
N ALA A 104 10.69 13.77 -2.37
CA ALA A 104 10.74 14.95 -1.51
C ALA A 104 10.35 14.64 -0.05
N LEU A 105 9.70 13.51 0.19
CA LEU A 105 9.30 13.07 1.53
C LEU A 105 10.42 12.23 2.14
N ARG A 106 11.11 12.80 3.15
CA ARG A 106 12.35 12.24 3.74
C ARG A 106 12.22 10.79 4.22
N ASP A 107 11.01 10.38 4.59
CA ASP A 107 10.74 9.08 5.19
C ASP A 107 10.02 8.13 4.23
N CYS A 108 10.05 8.37 2.92
CA CYS A 108 9.52 7.43 1.92
C CYS A 108 10.63 6.74 1.14
N ARG A 109 10.46 5.44 0.90
CA ARG A 109 11.40 4.59 0.16
C ARG A 109 10.67 3.85 -0.95
N ARG A 110 11.32 3.67 -2.10
CA ARG A 110 10.78 2.87 -3.18
C ARG A 110 10.61 1.44 -2.70
N TYR A 111 9.51 0.80 -3.09
CA TYR A 111 9.28 -0.61 -2.81
C TYR A 111 8.81 -1.33 -4.06
N ALA A 112 9.56 -2.35 -4.45
CA ALA A 112 9.23 -3.23 -5.55
C ALA A 112 9.10 -4.67 -5.02
N THR A 113 8.05 -5.36 -5.44
CA THR A 113 7.80 -6.75 -5.07
C THR A 113 7.10 -7.47 -6.21
N THR A 114 6.67 -8.70 -5.98
CA THR A 114 5.89 -9.50 -6.92
C THR A 114 4.62 -10.01 -6.27
N LEU A 115 3.57 -10.14 -7.08
CA LEU A 115 2.37 -10.88 -6.70
C LEU A 115 2.73 -12.36 -6.53
N LYS A 116 2.26 -12.99 -5.45
CA LYS A 116 2.52 -14.40 -5.17
C LYS A 116 1.85 -15.34 -6.18
N GLN A 117 0.65 -15.00 -6.64
CA GLN A 117 -0.15 -15.85 -7.52
C GLN A 117 0.37 -15.85 -8.96
N SER A 118 0.72 -14.67 -9.51
CA SER A 118 1.11 -14.53 -10.90
C SER A 118 2.62 -14.35 -11.11
N GLY A 119 3.37 -14.00 -10.07
CA GLY A 119 4.77 -13.58 -10.18
C GLY A 119 4.95 -12.20 -10.81
N SER A 120 3.87 -11.50 -11.15
CA SER A 120 3.93 -10.19 -11.82
C SER A 120 4.63 -9.16 -10.92
N PRO A 121 5.54 -8.34 -11.47
CA PRO A 121 6.15 -7.25 -10.72
C PRO A 121 5.11 -6.19 -10.39
N VAL A 122 5.11 -5.73 -9.14
CA VAL A 122 4.28 -4.64 -8.65
C VAL A 122 5.15 -3.67 -7.86
N GLN A 123 4.74 -2.42 -7.83
CA GLN A 123 5.56 -1.35 -7.26
C GLN A 123 4.73 -0.40 -6.42
N GLY A 124 5.43 0.33 -5.57
CA GLY A 124 4.90 1.42 -4.79
C GLY A 124 5.97 1.93 -3.84
N PHE A 125 5.60 2.17 -2.60
CA PHE A 125 6.49 2.79 -1.63
C PHE A 125 6.22 2.29 -0.21
N VAL A 126 7.23 2.48 0.63
CA VAL A 126 7.13 2.30 2.07
C VAL A 126 7.48 3.62 2.75
N SER A 127 6.62 4.08 3.65
CA SER A 127 6.88 5.26 4.48
C SER A 127 7.14 4.87 5.92
N GLY A 128 8.19 5.43 6.51
CA GLY A 128 8.52 5.26 7.91
C GLY A 128 7.69 6.17 8.80
N GLY A 129 7.22 5.63 9.93
CA GLY A 129 6.72 6.40 11.07
C GLY A 129 7.47 6.00 12.34
N ASP A 130 7.13 6.60 13.49
CA ASP A 130 7.84 6.39 14.76
C ASP A 130 7.93 4.90 15.15
N ARG A 131 6.85 4.14 14.96
CA ARG A 131 6.76 2.71 15.33
C ARG A 131 6.13 1.82 14.27
N HIS A 132 5.64 2.40 13.18
CA HIS A 132 4.90 1.70 12.15
C HIS A 132 5.51 2.03 10.79
N LEU A 133 5.27 1.17 9.81
CA LEU A 133 5.57 1.41 8.41
C LEU A 133 4.27 1.42 7.62
N LEU A 134 4.09 2.40 6.75
CA LEU A 134 3.07 2.36 5.72
C LEU A 134 3.64 1.63 4.51
N LEU A 135 2.96 0.61 4.03
CA LEU A 135 3.19 -0.03 2.74
C LEU A 135 2.05 0.34 1.80
N TYR A 136 2.39 0.90 0.65
CA TYR A 136 1.45 1.22 -0.42
C TYR A 136 1.95 0.59 -1.71
N VAL A 137 1.13 -0.25 -2.35
CA VAL A 137 1.49 -0.97 -3.59
C VAL A 137 0.34 -0.91 -4.57
N THR A 138 0.63 -0.51 -5.81
CA THR A 138 -0.34 -0.61 -6.91
C THR A 138 -0.25 -2.02 -7.49
N LEU A 139 -1.30 -2.81 -7.31
CA LEU A 139 -1.39 -4.20 -7.81
C LEU A 139 -1.78 -4.25 -9.29
N SER A 140 -2.63 -3.32 -9.73
CA SER A 140 -2.99 -3.14 -11.13
C SER A 140 -3.34 -1.68 -11.40
N SER A 141 -3.07 -1.22 -12.61
CA SER A 141 -3.49 0.09 -13.12
C SER A 141 -4.27 -0.07 -14.44
N PRO A 142 -5.15 0.87 -14.81
CA PRO A 142 -5.66 0.99 -16.17
C PRO A 142 -4.51 0.86 -17.20
N GLN A 143 -4.71 0.02 -18.22
CA GLN A 143 -3.87 0.00 -19.43
C GLN A 143 -4.34 1.04 -20.43
#